data_AF-A0A2R6PJ31-F1
#
_entry.id   AF-A0A2R6PJ31-F1
#
_cell.length_a   1.000
_cell.length_b   1.000
_cell.length_c   1.000
_cell.angle_alpha   90.00
_cell.angle_beta   90.00
_cell.angle_gamma   90.00
#
_symmetry.space_group_name_H-M   'P 1'
#
loop_
_entity.id
_entity.type
_entity.pdbx_description
1 polymer ?
#
loop_
_entity_poly.entity_id
_entity_poly.type
_entity_poly.pdbx_seq_one_letter_code
_entity_poly.pdbx_strand_id
1 'polypeptide(L)'
;MSSRNPSYTSPNPCKHLADYKLKHGLNGYNLIQNYIKISPHGRTMIHKCKSETPICSFCSGYKGRLYICLICSSVSCCLSPDSNHALFHAQSQDGHEIAVDMERAELYCCICCDQVYDPDFDKAVMCKHILRLPRTENGFVGYCLRSSKRKRLSFGVDLNSKDAKRLVSMRDHRSKSCFPLGLRGLNNLGNTCFMNSVLQALLHAPPLRNYFLSDHHNHETCRKRSSERLCLPCDIDVIFSAVFSGDRNPYSPAQFLYSWWQHSEDLACYEQQDAHEFFISILDRIHEKEGKARNTIKENGDCQCIAHRVFSGMLRSDVTCMTCGFTSTTYDPCVDISLDLNTNTPSSTNLANKSIKLAENTGTTTLAGCLDLFTRPEKLGSDQKFFCQNCQERQDSLKQMSIRRLPSVLCLHVKRFEHSPIKKMSRKIDRHLQFPFSLDMSPYLSSSIVRKRFGNRIFAFEGDESDISTDFEVFAVVTHSGMLESGHYVTYLRLKNQWYKCDDAWITEVDKEVVRASQSYLIYYVQKVLSHQVSEDLSCVPVSPRGDAFVPIAGCC
;
A
#
# COMPACT_ATOMS: atom_id res chain seq x y z
N MET A 1 -39.91 29.68 -3.14
CA MET A 1 -40.61 28.94 -2.09
C MET A 1 -40.06 27.53 -2.02
N SER A 2 -39.76 27.10 -0.80
CA SER A 2 -39.00 25.90 -0.45
C SER A 2 -39.85 24.63 -0.61
N SER A 3 -39.34 23.61 -1.29
CA SER A 3 -39.81 22.23 -1.12
C SER A 3 -38.60 21.31 -1.03
N ARG A 4 -38.16 21.12 0.22
CA ARG A 4 -37.09 20.22 0.65
C ARG A 4 -37.41 18.78 0.23
N ASN A 5 -36.56 18.17 -0.58
CA ASN A 5 -36.47 16.71 -0.68
C ASN A 5 -35.73 16.15 0.56
N PRO A 6 -36.10 14.96 1.04
CA PRO A 6 -35.83 14.52 2.40
C PRO A 6 -34.34 14.25 2.62
N SER A 7 -33.81 14.89 3.66
CA SER A 7 -32.51 14.59 4.25
C SER A 7 -32.40 13.10 4.53
N TYR A 8 -31.34 12.48 4.00
CA TYR A 8 -30.92 11.12 4.34
C TYR A 8 -30.68 11.05 5.86
N THR A 9 -31.69 10.61 6.60
CA THR A 9 -31.62 10.40 8.05
C THR A 9 -30.48 9.42 8.35
N SER A 10 -29.65 9.76 9.32
CA SER A 10 -28.73 8.86 10.00
C SER A 10 -29.39 7.49 10.19
N PRO A 11 -28.68 6.35 10.07
CA PRO A 11 -29.19 5.13 10.70
C PRO A 11 -29.41 5.50 12.17
N ASN A 12 -30.64 5.30 12.64
CA ASN A 12 -30.99 5.69 14.00
C ASN A 12 -30.04 4.96 14.96
N PRO A 13 -29.50 5.64 15.99
CA PRO A 13 -28.78 4.94 17.05
C PRO A 13 -29.63 3.79 17.54
N CYS A 14 -29.02 2.63 17.76
CA CYS A 14 -29.73 1.44 18.19
C CYS A 14 -30.54 1.77 19.45
N LYS A 15 -31.88 1.77 19.34
CA LYS A 15 -32.78 2.13 20.44
C LYS A 15 -32.53 1.23 21.66
N HIS A 16 -32.34 -0.07 21.41
CA HIS A 16 -31.97 -1.08 22.40
C HIS A 16 -30.70 -0.71 23.20
N LEU A 17 -29.70 -0.11 22.55
CA LEU A 17 -28.49 0.35 23.25
C LEU A 17 -28.78 1.58 24.12
N ALA A 18 -29.58 2.53 23.61
CA ALA A 18 -29.99 3.70 24.38
C ALA A 18 -30.83 3.30 25.61
N ASP A 19 -31.76 2.37 25.44
CA ASP A 19 -32.62 1.83 26.51
C ASP A 19 -31.80 1.07 27.56
N TYR A 20 -30.82 0.27 27.12
CA TYR A 20 -29.87 -0.38 28.02
C TYR A 20 -29.08 0.66 28.84
N LYS A 21 -28.54 1.71 28.21
CA LYS A 21 -27.77 2.76 28.91
C LYS A 21 -28.63 3.55 29.89
N LEU A 22 -29.91 3.79 29.56
CA LEU A 22 -30.87 4.44 30.47
C LEU A 22 -31.18 3.59 31.70
N LYS A 23 -31.34 2.27 31.54
CA LYS A 23 -31.71 1.36 32.64
C LYS A 23 -30.52 0.91 33.50
N HIS A 24 -29.37 0.60 32.87
CA HIS A 24 -28.25 -0.07 33.53
C HIS A 24 -26.96 0.77 33.61
N GLY A 25 -26.92 1.93 32.95
CA GLY A 25 -25.73 2.79 32.91
C GLY A 25 -24.50 2.08 32.33
N LEU A 26 -23.33 2.31 32.94
CA LEU A 26 -22.04 1.71 32.53
C LEU A 26 -21.66 0.47 33.35
N ASN A 27 -22.54 -0.03 34.23
CA ASN A 27 -22.20 -1.09 35.17
C ASN A 27 -21.78 -2.40 34.46
N GLY A 28 -22.50 -2.81 33.41
CA GLY A 28 -22.12 -3.98 32.61
C GLY A 28 -20.77 -3.82 31.89
N TYR A 29 -20.38 -2.59 31.55
CA TYR A 29 -19.09 -2.34 30.89
C TYR A 29 -17.93 -2.56 31.88
N ASN A 30 -18.09 -2.08 33.11
CA ASN A 30 -17.12 -2.26 34.19
C ASN A 30 -16.98 -3.73 34.60
N LEU A 31 -18.08 -4.51 34.60
CA LEU A 31 -18.04 -5.94 34.88
C LEU A 31 -17.22 -6.70 33.84
N ILE A 32 -17.42 -6.41 32.55
CA ILE A 32 -16.66 -7.04 31.47
C ILE A 32 -15.19 -6.66 31.52
N GLN A 33 -14.84 -5.46 31.98
CA GLN A 33 -13.46 -5.00 32.07
C GLN A 33 -12.53 -5.99 32.80
N ASN A 34 -13.04 -6.66 33.85
CA ASN A 34 -12.29 -7.66 34.61
C ASN A 34 -11.98 -8.93 33.79
N TYR A 35 -12.85 -9.29 32.85
CA TYR A 35 -12.73 -10.47 31.99
C TYR A 35 -11.99 -10.19 30.67
N ILE A 36 -11.66 -8.93 30.37
CA ILE A 36 -10.86 -8.59 29.18
C ILE A 36 -9.43 -9.08 29.33
N LYS A 37 -8.99 -9.88 28.37
CA LYS A 37 -7.60 -10.28 28.14
C LYS A 37 -7.09 -9.73 26.82
N ILE A 38 -5.82 -9.34 26.81
CA ILE A 38 -5.10 -8.98 25.60
C ILE A 38 -4.27 -10.19 25.22
N SER A 39 -4.54 -10.74 24.04
CA SER A 39 -3.72 -11.80 23.47
C SER A 39 -2.30 -11.29 23.15
N PRO A 40 -1.30 -12.17 23.02
CA PRO A 40 0.06 -11.75 22.70
C PRO A 40 0.17 -10.96 21.39
N HIS A 41 -0.78 -11.16 20.46
CA HIS A 41 -0.87 -10.47 19.16
C HIS A 41 -1.63 -9.13 19.24
N GLY A 42 -1.89 -8.64 20.45
CA GLY A 42 -2.63 -7.42 20.73
C GLY A 42 -4.14 -7.50 20.48
N ARG A 43 -4.72 -8.66 20.15
CA ARG A 43 -6.18 -8.81 20.07
C ARG A 43 -6.81 -8.75 21.45
N THR A 44 -7.86 -7.96 21.61
CA THR A 44 -8.65 -7.88 22.84
C THR A 44 -9.78 -8.91 22.78
N MET A 45 -9.82 -9.82 23.74
CA MET A 45 -10.84 -10.86 23.85
C MET A 45 -11.43 -10.87 25.26
N ILE A 46 -12.64 -11.40 25.42
CA ILE A 46 -13.27 -11.60 26.73
C ILE A 46 -13.13 -13.05 27.13
N HIS A 47 -12.55 -13.29 28.30
CA HIS A 47 -12.26 -14.61 28.81
C HIS A 47 -12.85 -14.78 30.22
N LYS A 48 -13.83 -15.68 30.37
CA LYS A 48 -14.58 -15.86 31.62
C LYS A 48 -13.75 -16.56 32.73
N CYS A 49 -12.80 -17.44 32.38
CA CYS A 49 -11.88 -18.08 33.35
C CYS A 49 -10.55 -18.56 32.71
N LYS A 50 -9.42 -18.65 33.43
CA LYS A 50 -8.08 -18.89 32.82
C LYS A 50 -7.87 -20.25 32.13
N SER A 51 -8.73 -21.25 32.34
CA SER A 51 -8.51 -22.65 31.94
C SER A 51 -9.66 -23.31 31.19
N GLU A 52 -10.79 -22.64 30.96
CA GLU A 52 -11.98 -23.26 30.34
C GLU A 52 -12.42 -22.51 29.08
N THR A 53 -12.70 -23.27 28.02
CA THR A 53 -13.27 -22.75 26.77
C THR A 53 -14.72 -22.32 27.00
N PRO A 54 -15.14 -21.11 26.59
CA PRO A 54 -16.51 -20.68 26.76
C PRO A 54 -17.45 -21.55 25.91
N ILE A 55 -18.53 -22.03 26.54
CA ILE A 55 -19.57 -22.86 25.92
C ILE A 55 -20.89 -22.11 25.92
N CYS A 56 -21.72 -22.33 24.90
CA CYS A 56 -23.06 -21.79 24.86
C CYS A 56 -23.95 -22.43 25.94
N SER A 57 -24.67 -21.61 26.70
CA SER A 57 -25.58 -22.07 27.76
C SER A 57 -26.81 -22.83 27.23
N PHE A 58 -27.13 -22.73 25.93
CA PHE A 58 -28.30 -23.37 25.33
C PHE A 58 -28.00 -24.71 24.65
N CYS A 59 -26.89 -24.81 23.92
CA CYS A 59 -26.54 -26.03 23.18
C CYS A 59 -25.27 -26.72 23.67
N SER A 60 -24.61 -26.19 24.72
CA SER A 60 -23.30 -26.66 25.21
C SER A 60 -22.21 -26.73 24.12
N GLY A 61 -22.46 -26.09 22.98
CA GLY A 61 -21.54 -26.03 21.85
C GLY A 61 -20.51 -24.93 22.00
N TYR A 62 -19.33 -25.17 21.43
CA TYR A 62 -18.21 -24.22 21.36
C TYR A 62 -17.94 -23.74 19.92
N LYS A 63 -18.80 -24.13 18.96
CA LYS A 63 -18.68 -23.78 17.54
C LYS A 63 -19.52 -22.54 17.23
N GLY A 64 -18.99 -21.63 16.40
CA GLY A 64 -19.64 -20.35 16.03
C GLY A 64 -19.18 -19.18 16.89
N ARG A 65 -19.69 -17.97 16.62
CA ARG A 65 -19.37 -16.79 17.43
C ARG A 65 -20.13 -16.82 18.75
N LEU A 66 -19.45 -16.47 19.84
CA LEU A 66 -20.01 -16.46 21.19
C LEU A 66 -20.23 -15.03 21.66
N TYR A 67 -21.39 -14.79 22.27
CA TYR A 67 -21.81 -13.50 22.79
C TYR A 67 -22.09 -13.62 24.29
N ILE A 68 -21.57 -12.68 25.07
CA ILE A 68 -21.84 -12.58 26.51
C ILE A 68 -22.87 -11.48 26.78
N CYS A 69 -23.97 -11.81 27.44
CA CYS A 69 -24.98 -10.81 27.83
C CYS A 69 -24.38 -9.84 28.87
N LEU A 70 -24.57 -8.53 28.68
CA LEU A 70 -24.07 -7.50 29.60
C LEU A 70 -24.75 -7.52 30.98
N ILE A 71 -25.94 -8.10 31.07
CA ILE A 71 -26.76 -8.09 32.29
C ILE A 71 -26.50 -9.36 33.11
N CYS A 72 -26.75 -10.53 32.54
CA CYS A 72 -26.66 -11.80 33.28
C CYS A 72 -25.39 -12.60 33.02
N SER A 73 -24.45 -12.09 32.20
CA SER A 73 -23.20 -12.79 31.85
C SER A 73 -23.38 -14.19 31.26
N SER A 74 -24.56 -14.50 30.71
CA SER A 74 -24.85 -15.74 29.99
C SER A 74 -24.09 -15.74 28.66
N VAL A 75 -23.66 -16.92 28.19
CA VAL A 75 -22.92 -17.06 26.92
C VAL A 75 -23.82 -17.75 25.91
N SER A 76 -24.04 -17.10 24.77
CA SER A 76 -24.93 -17.57 23.72
C SER A 76 -24.19 -17.61 22.38
N CYS A 77 -24.39 -18.66 21.57
CA CYS A 77 -23.75 -18.76 20.26
C CYS A 77 -24.66 -18.25 19.13
N CYS A 78 -24.03 -17.80 18.04
CA CYS A 78 -24.67 -17.58 16.75
C CYS A 78 -23.91 -18.38 15.69
N LEU A 79 -24.55 -19.42 15.15
CA LEU A 79 -24.00 -20.32 14.12
C LEU A 79 -24.47 -19.91 12.72
N SER A 80 -25.71 -19.44 12.60
CA SER A 80 -26.35 -18.93 11.38
C SER A 80 -27.54 -18.02 11.77
N PRO A 81 -28.12 -17.23 10.85
CA PRO A 81 -29.33 -16.44 11.14
C PRO A 81 -30.47 -17.29 11.71
N ASP A 82 -30.60 -18.53 11.24
CA ASP A 82 -31.65 -19.48 11.65
C ASP A 82 -31.33 -20.21 12.98
N SER A 83 -30.07 -20.18 13.44
CA SER A 83 -29.59 -20.82 14.67
C SER A 83 -28.83 -19.82 15.54
N ASN A 84 -29.56 -18.79 16.00
CA ASN A 84 -29.03 -17.70 16.82
C ASN A 84 -29.56 -17.78 18.27
N HIS A 85 -28.81 -18.46 19.15
CA HIS A 85 -29.15 -18.53 20.57
C HIS A 85 -28.99 -17.18 21.29
N ALA A 86 -28.20 -16.25 20.75
CA ALA A 86 -28.11 -14.89 21.32
C ALA A 86 -29.41 -14.10 21.10
N LEU A 87 -30.05 -14.27 19.93
CA LEU A 87 -31.38 -13.73 19.67
C LEU A 87 -32.44 -14.40 20.55
N PHE A 88 -32.42 -15.73 20.67
CA PHE A 88 -33.34 -16.46 21.55
C PHE A 88 -33.21 -16.01 23.01
N HIS A 89 -31.99 -15.80 23.49
CA HIS A 89 -31.75 -15.26 24.83
C HIS A 89 -32.39 -13.88 25.01
N ALA A 90 -32.17 -12.96 24.08
CA ALA A 90 -32.74 -11.61 24.13
C ALA A 90 -34.27 -11.61 24.05
N GLN A 91 -34.88 -12.55 23.30
CA GLN A 91 -36.34 -12.71 23.25
C GLN A 91 -36.91 -13.34 24.52
N SER A 92 -36.15 -14.23 25.18
CA SER A 92 -36.58 -14.92 26.40
C SER A 92 -36.47 -14.08 27.68
N GLN A 93 -35.60 -13.07 27.68
CA GLN A 93 -35.26 -12.25 28.84
C GLN A 93 -35.38 -10.78 28.44
N ASP A 94 -36.43 -10.11 28.93
CA ASP A 94 -36.69 -8.71 28.59
C ASP A 94 -35.54 -7.80 29.08
N GLY A 95 -35.09 -6.89 28.21
CA GLY A 95 -33.94 -6.02 28.45
C GLY A 95 -32.55 -6.62 28.17
N HIS A 96 -32.42 -7.91 27.86
CA HIS A 96 -31.13 -8.59 27.58
C HIS A 96 -30.71 -8.50 26.10
N GLU A 97 -30.90 -7.33 25.50
CA GLU A 97 -30.81 -7.12 24.06
C GLU A 97 -29.38 -6.82 23.58
N ILE A 98 -28.53 -6.34 24.50
CA ILE A 98 -27.15 -5.98 24.23
C ILE A 98 -26.20 -7.02 24.81
N ALA A 99 -25.38 -7.58 23.95
CA ALA A 99 -24.34 -8.54 24.28
C ALA A 99 -22.98 -8.05 23.76
N VAL A 100 -21.92 -8.72 24.19
CA VAL A 100 -20.57 -8.46 23.72
C VAL A 100 -20.02 -9.68 23.00
N ASP A 101 -19.49 -9.49 21.80
CA ASP A 101 -18.76 -10.52 21.05
C ASP A 101 -17.51 -10.91 21.84
N MET A 102 -17.38 -12.17 22.25
CA MET A 102 -16.27 -12.63 23.08
C MET A 102 -14.92 -12.65 22.35
N GLU A 103 -14.93 -12.81 21.03
CA GLU A 103 -13.72 -12.87 20.21
C GLU A 103 -13.17 -11.48 19.88
N ARG A 104 -14.07 -10.50 19.71
CA ARG A 104 -13.71 -9.14 19.28
C ARG A 104 -13.83 -8.11 20.39
N ALA A 105 -14.53 -8.44 21.47
CA ALA A 105 -14.92 -7.50 22.53
C ALA A 105 -15.56 -6.23 21.95
N GLU A 106 -16.54 -6.45 21.07
CA GLU A 106 -17.38 -5.44 20.41
C GLU A 106 -18.82 -5.58 20.88
N LEU A 107 -19.57 -4.48 20.99
CA LEU A 107 -20.99 -4.53 21.31
C LEU A 107 -21.79 -5.08 20.14
N TYR A 108 -22.78 -5.92 20.46
CA TYR A 108 -23.68 -6.54 19.52
C TYR A 108 -25.11 -6.41 20.04
N CYS A 109 -26.01 -5.92 19.20
CA CYS A 109 -27.43 -5.92 19.51
C CYS A 109 -28.06 -7.17 18.92
N CYS A 110 -28.55 -8.05 19.80
CA CYS A 110 -29.16 -9.33 19.43
C CYS A 110 -30.43 -9.13 18.59
N ILE A 111 -31.22 -8.08 18.86
CA ILE A 111 -32.46 -7.79 18.13
C ILE A 111 -32.16 -7.17 16.76
N CYS A 112 -31.27 -6.17 16.68
CA CYS A 112 -30.87 -5.58 15.40
C CYS A 112 -30.01 -6.52 14.55
N CYS A 113 -29.51 -7.61 15.14
CA CYS A 113 -28.58 -8.55 14.54
C CYS A 113 -27.31 -7.86 13.99
N ASP A 114 -26.91 -6.72 14.56
CA ASP A 114 -25.83 -5.88 14.06
C ASP A 114 -24.87 -5.45 15.19
N GLN A 115 -23.65 -5.11 14.80
CA GLN A 115 -22.64 -4.54 15.69
C GLN A 115 -23.03 -3.10 16.02
N VAL A 116 -23.00 -2.76 17.31
CA VAL A 116 -23.34 -1.41 17.77
C VAL A 116 -22.09 -0.74 18.28
N TYR A 117 -21.96 0.56 18.00
CA TYR A 117 -20.84 1.36 18.44
C TYR A 117 -21.23 2.19 19.67
N ASP A 118 -20.42 2.15 20.74
CA ASP A 118 -20.56 3.02 21.90
C ASP A 118 -19.19 3.50 22.40
N PRO A 119 -18.94 4.82 22.45
CA PRO A 119 -17.64 5.36 22.84
C PRO A 119 -17.31 5.11 24.32
N ASP A 120 -18.30 4.95 25.20
CA ASP A 120 -18.05 4.69 26.63
C ASP A 120 -17.66 3.22 26.87
N PHE A 121 -18.22 2.31 26.07
CA PHE A 121 -17.76 0.91 26.05
C PHE A 121 -16.33 0.80 25.52
N ASP A 122 -15.99 1.49 24.43
CA ASP A 122 -14.62 1.54 23.92
C ASP A 122 -13.66 2.07 24.97
N LYS A 123 -14.02 3.13 25.70
CA LYS A 123 -13.23 3.61 26.85
C LYS A 123 -13.07 2.53 27.91
N ALA A 124 -14.13 1.84 28.33
CA ALA A 124 -14.03 0.77 29.33
C ALA A 124 -13.10 -0.37 28.88
N VAL A 125 -13.14 -0.74 27.60
CA VAL A 125 -12.24 -1.74 27.02
C VAL A 125 -10.80 -1.23 26.94
N MET A 126 -10.62 0.04 26.61
CA MET A 126 -9.33 0.71 26.50
C MET A 126 -8.76 1.21 27.82
N CYS A 127 -9.53 1.26 28.91
CA CYS A 127 -9.06 1.75 30.21
C CYS A 127 -7.92 0.89 30.76
N LYS A 128 -7.84 -0.41 30.42
CA LYS A 128 -6.66 -1.24 30.71
C LYS A 128 -5.41 -0.85 29.91
N HIS A 129 -5.58 -0.23 28.73
CA HIS A 129 -4.51 0.37 27.94
C HIS A 129 -4.16 1.79 28.43
N ILE A 130 -5.14 2.58 28.87
CA ILE A 130 -4.99 4.01 29.24
C ILE A 130 -4.48 4.21 30.68
N LEU A 131 -4.86 3.37 31.65
CA LEU A 131 -4.35 3.44 33.04
C LEU A 131 -2.86 3.04 33.19
N ARG A 132 -2.15 2.89 32.08
CA ARG A 132 -0.74 2.46 31.96
C ARG A 132 0.12 3.39 31.10
N LEU A 133 -0.45 4.52 30.67
CA LEU A 133 0.29 5.62 30.05
C LEU A 133 0.68 6.64 31.12
N PRO A 134 1.88 7.24 31.08
CA PRO A 134 2.21 8.36 31.94
C PRO A 134 1.25 9.52 31.64
N ARG A 135 0.62 10.09 32.67
CA ARG A 135 -0.15 11.32 32.55
C ARG A 135 0.82 12.47 32.28
N THR A 136 0.79 13.06 31.09
CA THR A 136 1.30 14.40 30.88
C THR A 136 0.28 15.39 31.41
N GLU A 137 0.67 16.15 32.43
CA GLU A 137 -0.08 17.28 32.94
C GLU A 137 -0.11 18.37 31.86
N ASN A 138 -1.22 18.42 31.10
CA ASN A 138 -1.86 19.66 30.72
C ASN A 138 -3.24 19.33 30.13
N GLY A 139 -4.25 19.68 30.90
CA GLY A 139 -5.65 19.51 30.51
C GLY A 139 -6.00 20.45 29.36
N PHE A 140 -6.61 19.89 28.33
CA PHE A 140 -7.68 20.53 27.58
C PHE A 140 -8.58 19.44 26.99
N VAL A 141 -9.71 19.20 27.63
CA VAL A 141 -10.78 18.34 27.10
C VAL A 141 -11.53 19.15 26.05
N GLY A 142 -11.01 19.15 24.83
CA GLY A 142 -11.68 19.69 23.66
C GLY A 142 -12.74 18.70 23.18
N TYR A 143 -14.00 18.93 23.56
CA TYR A 143 -15.15 18.31 22.91
C TYR A 143 -15.18 18.72 21.43
N CYS A 144 -14.66 17.87 20.55
CA CYS A 144 -14.86 18.01 19.11
C CYS A 144 -15.80 16.90 18.63
N LEU A 145 -17.10 17.18 18.72
CA LEU A 145 -18.14 16.49 17.97
C LEU A 145 -17.88 16.72 16.47
N ARG A 146 -17.37 15.72 15.72
CA ARG A 146 -17.58 15.67 14.27
C ARG A 146 -17.85 14.27 13.77
N SER A 147 -18.94 14.22 13.00
CA SER A 147 -19.55 13.05 12.36
C SER A 147 -18.61 12.37 11.37
N SER A 148 -18.50 11.05 11.48
CA SER A 148 -17.97 10.20 10.42
C SER A 148 -19.01 10.01 9.31
N LYS A 149 -18.63 10.24 8.05
CA LYS A 149 -19.11 9.45 6.90
C LYS A 149 -18.03 9.34 5.82
N ARG A 150 -17.54 8.12 5.59
CA ARG A 150 -17.01 7.65 4.29
C ARG A 150 -18.19 7.31 3.37
N LYS A 151 -18.01 7.50 2.06
CA LYS A 151 -19.02 7.27 1.00
C LYS A 151 -18.62 6.08 0.11
N ARG A 152 -19.60 5.46 -0.57
CA ARG A 152 -19.47 4.39 -1.57
C ARG A 152 -19.88 4.95 -2.95
N LEU A 153 -19.19 4.48 -4.00
CA LEU A 153 -19.34 4.81 -5.42
C LEU A 153 -20.63 4.28 -6.08
N SER A 154 -21.18 5.03 -7.05
CA SER A 154 -21.75 4.50 -8.32
C SER A 154 -21.95 5.62 -9.38
N PHE A 155 -21.97 5.19 -10.64
CA PHE A 155 -21.84 5.85 -11.97
C PHE A 155 -22.92 6.88 -12.40
N GLY A 156 -22.57 7.78 -13.35
CA GLY A 156 -23.50 8.30 -14.38
C GLY A 156 -23.38 9.77 -14.86
N VAL A 157 -22.58 10.01 -15.91
CA VAL A 157 -22.79 10.81 -17.17
C VAL A 157 -23.38 12.27 -17.15
N ASP A 158 -22.54 13.23 -17.60
CA ASP A 158 -22.68 14.17 -18.76
C ASP A 158 -22.58 15.71 -18.64
N LEU A 159 -21.88 16.27 -19.65
CA LEU A 159 -21.97 17.57 -20.36
C LEU A 159 -21.30 18.89 -19.85
N ASN A 160 -20.30 19.31 -20.68
CA ASN A 160 -20.08 20.62 -21.34
C ASN A 160 -19.10 21.71 -20.82
N SER A 161 -18.03 21.95 -21.61
CA SER A 161 -17.73 23.19 -22.39
C SER A 161 -16.33 23.84 -22.20
N LYS A 162 -15.54 23.86 -23.31
CA LYS A 162 -14.68 24.96 -23.90
C LYS A 162 -13.65 25.66 -22.99
N ASP A 163 -12.40 25.99 -23.32
CA ASP A 163 -11.55 26.13 -24.53
C ASP A 163 -10.08 25.97 -24.03
N ALA A 164 -9.09 25.48 -24.78
CA ALA A 164 -8.19 26.34 -25.56
C ALA A 164 -7.30 25.51 -26.50
N LYS A 165 -7.26 25.93 -27.77
CA LYS A 165 -6.41 25.43 -28.85
C LYS A 165 -5.14 26.29 -28.99
N ARG A 166 -3.99 25.65 -29.26
CA ARG A 166 -2.85 26.05 -30.12
C ARG A 166 -1.67 25.14 -29.73
N LEU A 167 -0.88 24.50 -30.58
CA LEU A 167 -0.58 24.66 -32.01
C LEU A 167 0.09 23.33 -32.43
N VAL A 168 -0.50 22.57 -33.35
CA VAL A 168 0.19 21.47 -34.06
C VAL A 168 0.45 21.97 -35.48
N SER A 169 1.70 21.92 -35.92
CA SER A 169 2.04 22.01 -37.34
C SER A 169 2.63 20.68 -37.80
N MET A 170 1.93 20.11 -38.77
CA MET A 170 2.18 18.89 -39.52
C MET A 170 3.61 18.81 -40.09
N ARG A 171 4.16 17.59 -40.16
CA ARG A 171 4.74 17.08 -41.42
C ARG A 171 4.77 15.56 -41.46
N ASP A 172 4.51 15.09 -42.67
CA ASP A 172 3.96 13.80 -43.05
C ASP A 172 4.95 12.63 -43.18
N HIS A 173 4.35 11.45 -43.08
CA HIS A 173 4.65 10.20 -43.79
C HIS A 173 6.07 9.63 -43.78
N ARG A 174 6.25 8.59 -42.95
CA ARG A 174 6.75 7.27 -43.40
C ARG A 174 6.38 6.18 -42.39
N SER A 175 5.58 5.24 -42.86
CA SER A 175 5.13 4.01 -42.21
C SER A 175 6.31 3.11 -41.81
N LYS A 176 6.64 3.06 -40.51
CA LYS A 176 7.48 2.05 -39.83
C LYS A 176 7.01 1.95 -38.37
N SER A 177 6.53 0.75 -37.96
CA SER A 177 6.12 0.33 -36.60
C SER A 177 5.92 1.46 -35.56
N CYS A 178 4.68 1.94 -35.38
CA CYS A 178 4.41 3.05 -34.46
C CYS A 178 4.38 2.58 -33.00
N PHE A 179 5.56 2.48 -32.38
CA PHE A 179 5.66 2.45 -30.93
C PHE A 179 5.04 3.73 -30.31
N PRO A 180 4.45 3.64 -29.11
CA PRO A 180 3.93 4.81 -28.40
C PRO A 180 4.98 5.91 -28.20
N LEU A 181 4.55 7.17 -28.18
CA LEU A 181 5.40 8.31 -27.84
C LEU A 181 6.10 8.11 -26.48
N GLY A 182 7.38 8.46 -26.42
CA GLY A 182 8.22 8.26 -25.24
C GLY A 182 8.87 6.87 -25.14
N LEU A 183 8.50 5.90 -25.99
CA LEU A 183 9.14 4.60 -25.99
C LEU A 183 10.41 4.64 -26.86
N ARG A 184 11.56 4.91 -26.24
CA ARG A 184 12.86 5.10 -26.90
C ARG A 184 13.95 4.29 -26.20
N GLY A 185 14.78 3.57 -26.97
CA GLY A 185 15.86 2.74 -26.43
C GLY A 185 16.99 3.60 -25.87
N LEU A 186 17.73 3.06 -24.89
CA LEU A 186 18.89 3.72 -24.30
C LEU A 186 20.16 2.94 -24.64
N ASN A 187 21.13 3.58 -25.28
CA ASN A 187 22.38 2.92 -25.63
C ASN A 187 23.11 2.46 -24.38
N ASN A 188 23.64 1.24 -24.43
CA ASN A 188 24.54 0.74 -23.42
C ASN A 188 25.93 1.37 -23.63
N LEU A 189 26.46 2.05 -22.61
CA LEU A 189 27.76 2.73 -22.65
C LEU A 189 28.87 1.88 -21.98
N GLY A 190 28.65 0.57 -21.86
CA GLY A 190 29.56 -0.40 -21.26
C GLY A 190 28.78 -1.36 -20.36
N ASN A 191 28.70 -1.04 -19.08
CA ASN A 191 27.96 -1.79 -18.06
C ASN A 191 26.75 -1.00 -17.54
N THR A 192 26.08 -0.24 -18.40
CA THR A 192 25.03 0.71 -17.97
C THR A 192 23.61 0.13 -17.98
N CYS A 193 23.45 -1.19 -18.11
CA CYS A 193 22.12 -1.80 -18.17
C CYS A 193 21.33 -1.61 -16.87
N PHE A 194 21.99 -1.61 -15.70
CA PHE A 194 21.35 -1.28 -14.41
C PHE A 194 20.74 0.12 -14.45
N MET A 195 21.49 1.11 -14.96
CA MET A 195 21.04 2.49 -15.13
C MET A 195 19.89 2.59 -16.13
N ASN A 196 20.09 2.03 -17.33
CA ASN A 196 19.10 2.09 -18.40
C ASN A 196 17.77 1.48 -17.95
N SER A 197 17.81 0.36 -17.22
CA SER A 197 16.61 -0.30 -16.74
C SER A 197 15.78 0.57 -15.78
N VAL A 198 16.44 1.21 -14.82
CA VAL A 198 15.78 2.11 -13.87
C VAL A 198 15.31 3.39 -14.56
N LEU A 199 16.13 3.99 -15.44
CA LEU A 199 15.73 5.17 -16.19
C LEU A 199 14.48 4.92 -17.03
N GLN A 200 14.38 3.77 -17.71
CA GLN A 200 13.17 3.38 -18.43
C GLN A 200 11.95 3.33 -17.50
N ALA A 201 12.07 2.76 -16.30
CA ALA A 201 10.97 2.77 -15.34
C ALA A 201 10.59 4.20 -14.89
N LEU A 202 11.58 5.06 -14.59
CA LEU A 202 11.34 6.43 -14.13
C LEU A 202 10.73 7.33 -15.22
N LEU A 203 11.17 7.20 -16.47
CA LEU A 203 10.67 7.98 -17.61
C LEU A 203 9.17 7.71 -17.88
N HIS A 204 8.72 6.51 -17.54
CA HIS A 204 7.34 6.08 -17.73
C HIS A 204 6.48 6.17 -16.45
N ALA A 205 7.02 6.70 -15.35
CA ALA A 205 6.24 7.03 -14.16
C ALA A 205 5.44 8.33 -14.41
N PRO A 206 4.09 8.30 -14.48
CA PRO A 206 3.31 9.47 -14.91
C PRO A 206 3.52 10.74 -14.07
N PRO A 207 3.61 10.68 -12.73
CA PRO A 207 3.86 11.86 -11.91
C PRO A 207 5.22 12.52 -12.19
N LEU A 208 6.27 11.72 -12.44
CA LEU A 208 7.60 12.25 -12.80
C LEU A 208 7.58 12.84 -14.21
N ARG A 209 7.00 12.12 -15.17
CA ARG A 209 6.87 12.59 -16.54
C ARG A 209 6.17 13.94 -16.61
N ASN A 210 5.02 14.07 -15.94
CA ASN A 210 4.27 15.31 -15.93
C ASN A 210 5.04 16.45 -15.25
N TYR A 211 5.89 16.14 -14.25
CA TYR A 211 6.72 17.13 -13.58
C TYR A 211 7.77 17.74 -14.52
N PHE A 212 8.57 16.91 -15.18
CA PHE A 212 9.64 17.38 -16.07
C PHE A 212 9.10 17.98 -17.37
N LEU A 213 8.10 17.35 -17.99
CA LEU A 213 7.50 17.88 -19.23
C LEU A 213 6.69 19.18 -19.05
N SER A 214 6.33 19.55 -17.80
CA SER A 214 5.67 20.83 -17.49
C SER A 214 6.66 21.93 -17.10
N ASP A 215 7.95 21.76 -17.42
CA ASP A 215 9.02 22.73 -17.15
C ASP A 215 9.20 23.09 -15.66
N HIS A 216 8.74 22.25 -14.73
CA HIS A 216 8.91 22.53 -13.29
C HIS A 216 10.37 22.50 -12.83
N HIS A 217 11.25 21.85 -13.61
CA HIS A 217 12.70 21.97 -13.48
C HIS A 217 13.33 22.27 -14.85
N ASN A 218 13.04 23.45 -15.39
CA ASN A 218 13.57 23.85 -16.69
C ASN A 218 15.10 24.02 -16.64
N HIS A 219 15.81 23.20 -17.42
CA HIS A 219 17.26 23.18 -17.51
C HIS A 219 17.88 24.54 -17.94
N GLU A 220 17.19 25.35 -18.74
CA GLU A 220 17.67 26.64 -19.26
C GLU A 220 17.63 27.76 -18.21
N THR A 221 16.66 27.69 -17.29
CA THR A 221 16.46 28.70 -16.24
C THR A 221 17.12 28.33 -14.90
N CYS A 222 17.69 27.13 -14.81
CA CYS A 222 18.32 26.64 -13.60
C CYS A 222 19.61 27.41 -13.26
N ARG A 223 19.51 28.35 -12.32
CA ARG A 223 20.63 29.16 -11.79
C ARG A 223 21.79 28.34 -11.18
N LYS A 224 21.64 27.03 -11.01
CA LYS A 224 22.67 26.15 -10.44
C LYS A 224 23.69 25.66 -11.47
N ARG A 225 23.44 25.91 -12.77
CA ARG A 225 24.37 25.57 -13.86
C ARG A 225 25.50 26.60 -14.03
N SER A 226 25.45 27.73 -13.32
CA SER A 226 26.24 28.92 -13.70
C SER A 226 27.67 29.01 -13.14
N SER A 227 28.18 28.09 -12.31
CA SER A 227 29.61 28.08 -11.91
C SER A 227 30.02 26.74 -11.26
N GLU A 228 30.36 25.71 -12.04
CA GLU A 228 31.05 24.47 -11.56
C GLU A 228 30.23 23.37 -10.85
N ARG A 229 28.90 23.42 -10.83
CA ARG A 229 28.08 22.29 -10.32
C ARG A 229 27.11 21.76 -11.37
N LEU A 230 27.37 20.54 -11.86
CA LEU A 230 26.43 19.78 -12.69
C LEU A 230 25.13 19.55 -11.92
N CYS A 231 23.99 19.72 -12.58
CA CYS A 231 22.67 19.60 -11.97
C CYS A 231 21.97 18.36 -12.51
N LEU A 232 21.99 17.27 -11.73
CA LEU A 232 21.40 15.99 -12.14
C LEU A 232 19.91 16.11 -12.57
N PRO A 233 19.04 16.87 -11.88
CA PRO A 233 17.66 17.05 -12.35
C PRO A 233 17.56 17.78 -13.69
N CYS A 234 18.52 18.64 -14.06
CA CYS A 234 18.59 19.24 -15.39
C CYS A 234 18.96 18.20 -16.46
N ASP A 235 19.87 17.27 -16.15
CA ASP A 235 20.21 16.19 -17.08
C ASP A 235 19.03 15.22 -17.25
N ILE A 236 18.26 14.96 -16.18
CA ILE A 236 17.02 14.19 -16.24
C ILE A 236 15.99 14.89 -17.15
N ASP A 237 15.82 16.21 -17.01
CA ASP A 237 14.94 17.03 -17.86
C ASP A 237 15.32 16.93 -19.35
N VAL A 238 16.62 16.95 -19.67
CA VAL A 238 17.12 16.72 -21.03
C VAL A 238 16.77 15.31 -21.53
N ILE A 239 16.88 14.28 -20.69
CA ILE A 239 16.48 12.92 -21.07
C ILE A 239 14.97 12.87 -21.36
N PHE A 240 14.12 13.45 -20.51
CA PHE A 240 12.67 13.52 -20.77
C PHE A 240 12.39 14.23 -22.10
N SER A 241 12.99 15.40 -22.32
CA SER A 241 12.82 16.14 -23.57
C SER A 241 13.26 15.33 -24.79
N ALA A 242 14.41 14.64 -24.71
CA ALA A 242 14.93 13.83 -25.81
C ALA A 242 14.06 12.60 -26.09
N VAL A 243 13.59 11.91 -25.05
CA VAL A 243 12.77 10.69 -25.18
C VAL A 243 11.37 11.01 -25.72
N PHE A 244 10.80 12.16 -25.34
CA PHE A 244 9.48 12.60 -25.79
C PHE A 244 9.51 13.53 -27.02
N SER A 245 10.69 13.81 -27.59
CA SER A 245 10.86 14.64 -28.81
C SER A 245 10.24 14.05 -30.08
N GLY A 246 9.92 12.74 -30.07
CA GLY A 246 9.46 11.99 -31.24
C GLY A 246 10.58 11.32 -32.05
N ASP A 247 11.86 11.60 -31.73
CA ASP A 247 12.99 10.85 -32.27
C ASP A 247 12.99 9.40 -31.75
N ARG A 248 13.28 8.46 -32.66
CA ARG A 248 13.20 7.01 -32.44
C ARG A 248 14.56 6.35 -32.36
N ASN A 249 15.63 7.05 -32.73
CA ASN A 249 16.98 6.48 -32.62
C ASN A 249 17.33 6.25 -31.15
N PRO A 250 18.02 5.18 -30.76
CA PRO A 250 18.46 4.99 -29.39
C PRO A 250 19.20 6.22 -28.83
N TYR A 251 18.82 6.65 -27.62
CA TYR A 251 19.42 7.81 -26.96
C TYR A 251 20.62 7.38 -26.11
N SER A 252 21.68 8.18 -26.10
CA SER A 252 22.87 7.93 -25.27
C SER A 252 22.88 8.85 -24.05
N PRO A 253 22.59 8.35 -22.83
CA PRO A 253 22.59 9.17 -21.60
C PRO A 253 24.00 9.46 -21.05
N ALA A 254 24.95 9.80 -21.92
CA ALA A 254 26.36 9.97 -21.53
C ALA A 254 26.59 11.18 -20.61
N GLN A 255 25.91 12.30 -20.88
CA GLN A 255 26.00 13.50 -20.05
C GLN A 255 25.45 13.25 -18.64
N PHE A 256 24.32 12.54 -18.55
CA PHE A 256 23.72 12.14 -17.29
C PHE A 256 24.63 11.18 -16.51
N LEU A 257 25.20 10.18 -17.18
CA LEU A 257 26.13 9.23 -16.55
C LEU A 257 27.33 9.97 -15.94
N TYR A 258 27.93 10.90 -16.69
CA TYR A 258 29.02 11.74 -16.20
C TYR A 258 28.60 12.58 -14.98
N SER A 259 27.44 13.25 -15.04
CA SER A 259 26.97 14.01 -13.88
C SER A 259 26.68 13.12 -12.67
N TRP A 260 26.12 11.91 -12.87
CA TRP A 260 25.83 11.00 -11.78
C TRP A 260 27.10 10.51 -11.10
N TRP A 261 28.13 10.12 -11.86
CA TRP A 261 29.45 9.75 -11.32
C TRP A 261 30.10 10.85 -10.49
N GLN A 262 29.97 12.12 -10.89
CA GLN A 262 30.49 13.25 -10.12
C GLN A 262 29.77 13.47 -8.78
N HIS A 263 28.50 13.03 -8.65
CA HIS A 263 27.75 13.16 -7.39
C HIS A 263 27.77 11.88 -6.55
N SER A 264 28.17 10.74 -7.11
CA SER A 264 28.14 9.42 -6.45
C SER A 264 29.48 8.72 -6.68
N GLU A 265 30.55 9.28 -6.11
CA GLU A 265 31.92 8.80 -6.27
C GLU A 265 32.09 7.33 -5.87
N ASP A 266 31.40 6.87 -4.82
CA ASP A 266 31.43 5.48 -4.36
C ASP A 266 30.87 4.48 -5.39
N LEU A 267 29.98 4.93 -6.27
CA LEU A 267 29.34 4.14 -7.34
C LEU A 267 29.91 4.48 -8.72
N ALA A 268 30.87 5.41 -8.78
CA ALA A 268 31.46 5.91 -10.00
C ALA A 268 32.55 4.97 -10.53
N CYS A 269 32.14 3.77 -10.92
CA CYS A 269 33.02 2.83 -11.60
C CYS A 269 32.40 2.33 -12.90
N TYR A 270 33.25 1.77 -13.76
CA TYR A 270 32.83 1.10 -15.00
C TYR A 270 32.30 -0.32 -14.74
N GLU A 271 32.25 -0.77 -13.49
CA GLU A 271 31.78 -2.11 -13.12
C GLU A 271 30.25 -2.18 -13.08
N GLN A 272 29.72 -3.39 -12.99
CA GLN A 272 28.30 -3.63 -12.86
C GLN A 272 27.82 -3.25 -11.45
N GLN A 273 26.69 -2.54 -11.37
CA GLN A 273 26.12 -2.03 -10.13
C GLN A 273 24.69 -2.56 -9.92
N ASP A 274 24.21 -2.44 -8.68
CA ASP A 274 22.85 -2.84 -8.35
C ASP A 274 21.82 -1.79 -8.81
N ALA A 275 20.76 -2.25 -9.48
CA ALA A 275 19.71 -1.37 -9.98
C ALA A 275 18.89 -0.72 -8.85
N HIS A 276 18.71 -1.39 -7.71
CA HIS A 276 18.02 -0.82 -6.55
C HIS A 276 18.85 0.32 -5.93
N GLU A 277 20.15 0.11 -5.74
CA GLU A 277 21.05 1.14 -5.22
C GLU A 277 21.12 2.37 -6.12
N PHE A 278 21.19 2.16 -7.44
CA PHE A 278 21.10 3.25 -8.42
C PHE A 278 19.76 4.02 -8.33
N PHE A 279 18.64 3.30 -8.17
CA PHE A 279 17.32 3.92 -8.00
C PHE A 279 17.26 4.81 -6.75
N ILE A 280 17.73 4.33 -5.60
CA ILE A 280 17.79 5.10 -4.36
C ILE A 280 18.71 6.31 -4.52
N SER A 281 19.91 6.12 -5.10
CA SER A 281 20.88 7.18 -5.37
C SER A 281 20.28 8.34 -6.18
N ILE A 282 19.53 8.06 -7.25
CA ILE A 282 18.86 9.11 -8.04
C ILE A 282 17.87 9.90 -7.19
N LEU A 283 17.01 9.22 -6.43
CA LEU A 283 15.98 9.87 -5.63
C LEU A 283 16.59 10.78 -4.55
N ASP A 284 17.66 10.33 -3.90
CA ASP A 284 18.40 11.11 -2.91
C ASP A 284 19.03 12.36 -3.55
N ARG A 285 19.62 12.22 -4.75
CA ARG A 285 20.21 13.37 -5.46
C ARG A 285 19.15 14.39 -5.91
N ILE A 286 17.96 13.94 -6.32
CA ILE A 286 16.83 14.84 -6.58
C ILE A 286 16.42 15.56 -5.28
N HIS A 287 16.30 14.81 -4.19
CA HIS A 287 15.93 15.35 -2.88
C HIS A 287 16.94 16.40 -2.37
N GLU A 288 18.24 16.13 -2.42
CA GLU A 288 19.27 17.05 -1.94
C GLU A 288 19.27 18.39 -2.69
N LYS A 289 19.02 18.37 -4.00
CA LYS A 289 19.06 19.57 -4.84
C LYS A 289 17.77 20.39 -4.73
N GLU A 290 16.61 19.74 -4.65
CA GLU A 290 15.32 20.42 -4.54
C GLU A 290 14.96 20.82 -3.09
N GLY A 291 15.28 19.97 -2.12
CA GLY A 291 15.01 20.20 -0.69
C GLY A 291 15.70 21.45 -0.17
N LYS A 292 16.94 21.71 -0.61
CA LYS A 292 17.70 22.92 -0.22
C LYS A 292 17.16 24.21 -0.85
N ALA A 293 16.40 24.14 -1.95
CA ALA A 293 15.87 25.32 -2.64
C ALA A 293 14.54 25.84 -2.05
N ARG A 294 13.83 25.01 -1.29
CA ARG A 294 12.47 25.29 -0.77
C ARG A 294 12.38 25.32 0.76
N ASN A 295 13.48 25.61 1.46
CA ASN A 295 13.49 25.79 2.93
C ASN A 295 12.69 27.04 3.35
N THR A 296 11.37 26.95 3.24
CA THR A 296 10.42 27.66 4.09
C THR A 296 9.90 26.58 5.03
N ILE A 297 10.43 26.58 6.24
CA ILE A 297 10.10 25.64 7.31
C ILE A 297 8.58 25.68 7.51
N LYS A 298 7.88 24.61 7.11
CA LYS A 298 6.56 24.29 7.63
C LYS A 298 6.75 23.26 8.75
N GLU A 299 6.08 23.48 9.86
CA GLU A 299 6.16 22.70 11.11
C GLU A 299 5.70 21.23 10.96
N ASN A 300 5.27 20.81 9.76
CA ASN A 300 5.04 19.42 9.41
C ASN A 300 6.24 18.92 8.59
N GLY A 301 7.11 18.09 9.18
CA GLY A 301 8.38 17.59 8.62
C GLY A 301 8.32 16.72 7.35
N ASP A 302 7.35 16.91 6.45
CA ASP A 302 7.24 16.24 5.15
C ASP A 302 7.91 17.07 4.04
N CYS A 303 8.89 16.46 3.35
CA CYS A 303 9.56 17.08 2.21
C CYS A 303 8.66 17.15 0.97
N GLN A 304 8.69 18.27 0.25
CA GLN A 304 7.86 18.50 -0.96
C GLN A 304 8.61 18.34 -2.30
N CYS A 305 9.80 17.72 -2.31
CA CYS A 305 10.51 17.43 -3.57
C CYS A 305 9.73 16.42 -4.42
N ILE A 306 9.96 16.40 -5.73
CA ILE A 306 9.24 15.50 -6.62
C ILE A 306 9.46 14.03 -6.24
N ALA A 307 10.69 13.66 -5.84
CA ALA A 307 11.01 12.30 -5.40
C ALA A 307 10.11 11.84 -4.24
N HIS A 308 10.00 12.64 -3.17
CA HIS A 308 9.15 12.29 -2.03
C HIS A 308 7.66 12.40 -2.33
N ARG A 309 7.22 13.35 -3.15
CA ARG A 309 5.80 13.43 -3.55
C ARG A 309 5.34 12.18 -4.35
N VAL A 310 6.25 11.59 -5.12
CA VAL A 310 5.93 10.45 -5.99
C VAL A 310 6.12 9.11 -5.26
N PHE A 311 7.27 8.91 -4.63
CA PHE A 311 7.68 7.61 -4.09
C PHE A 311 7.62 7.52 -2.56
N SER A 312 7.49 8.63 -1.81
CA SER A 312 7.49 8.55 -0.35
C SER A 312 6.19 7.96 0.19
N GLY A 313 6.32 6.81 0.85
CA GLY A 313 5.35 6.25 1.77
C GLY A 313 5.74 6.49 3.23
N MET A 314 4.91 6.00 4.14
CA MET A 314 5.19 5.96 5.58
C MET A 314 4.88 4.56 6.09
N LEU A 315 5.86 3.91 6.70
CA LEU A 315 5.68 2.67 7.42
C LEU A 315 5.35 2.96 8.89
N ARG A 316 4.62 2.03 9.50
CA ARG A 316 4.33 2.00 10.93
C ARG A 316 4.84 0.69 11.51
N SER A 317 5.78 0.80 12.45
CA SER A 317 6.32 -0.31 13.23
C SER A 317 5.67 -0.32 14.61
N ASP A 318 4.95 -1.40 14.92
CA ASP A 318 4.34 -1.62 16.23
C ASP A 318 5.15 -2.69 16.98
N VAL A 319 5.65 -2.36 18.17
CA VAL A 319 6.28 -3.31 19.10
C VAL A 319 5.36 -3.51 20.31
N THR A 320 4.71 -4.68 20.38
CA THR A 320 3.75 -5.04 21.43
C THR A 320 4.39 -5.98 22.45
N CYS A 321 4.41 -5.55 23.72
CA CYS A 321 4.83 -6.39 24.85
C CYS A 321 3.84 -7.56 25.04
N MET A 322 4.34 -8.80 25.04
CA MET A 322 3.50 -10.00 25.17
C MET A 322 2.94 -10.20 26.58
N THR A 323 3.53 -9.57 27.59
CA THR A 323 3.13 -9.71 29.00
C THR A 323 2.01 -8.74 29.37
N CYS A 324 2.12 -7.46 28.99
CA CYS A 324 1.16 -6.43 29.37
C CYS A 324 0.30 -5.88 28.24
N GLY A 325 0.62 -6.18 26.97
CA GLY A 325 -0.11 -5.68 25.80
C GLY A 325 0.18 -4.22 25.43
N PHE A 326 1.07 -3.53 26.13
CA PHE A 326 1.51 -2.19 25.75
C PHE A 326 2.19 -2.23 24.39
N THR A 327 1.83 -1.31 23.49
CA THR A 327 2.38 -1.22 22.14
C THR A 327 3.10 0.12 21.97
N SER A 328 4.38 0.07 21.63
CA SER A 328 5.16 1.22 21.18
C SER A 328 5.06 1.31 19.65
N THR A 329 4.76 2.50 19.12
CA THR A 329 4.61 2.72 17.68
C THR A 329 5.66 3.71 17.19
N THR A 330 6.38 3.37 16.12
CA THR A 330 7.29 4.28 15.41
C THR A 330 6.85 4.42 13.95
N TYR A 331 7.18 5.57 13.35
CA TYR A 331 6.85 5.89 11.96
C TYR A 331 8.13 6.10 11.16
N ASP A 332 8.29 5.33 10.09
CA ASP A 332 9.51 5.29 9.30
C ASP A 332 9.17 5.67 7.84
N PRO A 333 9.65 6.82 7.33
CA PRO A 333 9.50 7.17 5.92
C PRO A 333 10.16 6.11 5.04
N CYS A 334 9.55 5.79 3.90
CA CYS A 334 10.13 4.87 2.92
C CYS A 334 9.93 5.37 1.48
N VAL A 335 10.84 5.02 0.57
CA VAL A 335 10.70 5.27 -0.89
C VAL A 335 10.47 3.99 -1.67
N ASP A 336 10.77 2.85 -1.05
CA ASP A 336 10.55 1.50 -1.57
C ASP A 336 10.15 0.56 -0.42
N ILE A 337 9.67 -0.64 -0.79
CA ILE A 337 9.46 -1.74 0.14
C ILE A 337 10.25 -2.94 -0.35
N SER A 338 11.27 -3.33 0.42
CA SER A 338 12.11 -4.48 0.14
C SER A 338 11.51 -5.76 0.76
N LEU A 339 11.13 -6.71 -0.10
CA LEU A 339 10.38 -7.93 0.22
C LEU A 339 11.28 -9.16 0.22
N ASP A 340 11.16 -9.95 1.28
CA ASP A 340 11.82 -11.24 1.40
C ASP A 340 11.04 -12.33 0.65
N LEU A 341 11.77 -13.17 -0.10
CA LEU A 341 11.20 -14.37 -0.72
C LEU A 341 11.13 -15.48 0.32
N ASN A 342 9.95 -16.08 0.51
CA ASN A 342 9.82 -17.18 1.46
C ASN A 342 10.59 -18.41 0.97
N THR A 343 11.79 -18.65 1.52
CA THR A 343 12.67 -19.78 1.17
C THR A 343 12.41 -21.04 1.99
N ASN A 344 11.28 -21.13 2.72
CA ASN A 344 10.89 -22.35 3.45
C ASN A 344 10.53 -23.50 2.49
N THR A 345 11.53 -24.10 1.87
CA THR A 345 11.58 -25.56 1.69
C THR A 345 11.59 -26.18 3.09
N PRO A 346 10.69 -27.13 3.41
CA PRO A 346 10.82 -27.90 4.63
C PRO A 346 12.12 -28.69 4.54
N SER A 347 13.17 -28.21 5.22
CA SER A 347 14.35 -29.00 5.50
C SER A 347 13.89 -30.23 6.25
N SER A 348 14.03 -31.38 5.60
CA SER A 348 13.71 -32.70 6.13
C SER A 348 14.60 -33.04 7.32
N THR A 349 14.28 -32.49 8.49
CA THR A 349 14.75 -32.98 9.80
C THR A 349 13.77 -32.49 10.86
N ASN A 350 12.65 -33.22 11.05
CA ASN A 350 12.16 -33.64 12.36
C ASN A 350 10.74 -34.27 12.26
N LEU A 351 10.71 -35.55 12.62
CA LEU A 351 9.61 -36.35 13.18
C LEU A 351 8.33 -36.60 12.37
N ALA A 352 8.29 -37.83 11.84
CA ALA A 352 7.25 -38.83 12.02
C ALA A 352 5.84 -38.39 12.50
N ASN A 353 4.85 -38.90 11.76
CA ASN A 353 3.44 -39.10 12.12
C ASN A 353 2.46 -37.93 11.94
N LYS A 354 1.99 -37.75 10.70
CA LYS A 354 0.55 -37.86 10.39
C LYS A 354 0.31 -37.93 8.88
N SER A 355 -0.11 -39.10 8.42
CA SER A 355 -0.63 -39.34 7.08
C SER A 355 -2.03 -38.75 6.95
N ILE A 356 -2.14 -37.59 6.28
CA ILE A 356 -3.37 -37.16 5.61
C ILE A 356 -2.97 -36.64 4.23
N LYS A 357 -3.45 -37.30 3.18
CA LYS A 357 -3.26 -36.95 1.78
C LYS A 357 -3.82 -35.56 1.48
N LEU A 358 -3.01 -34.62 0.97
CA LEU A 358 -3.49 -33.58 0.05
C LEU A 358 -2.35 -32.98 -0.80
N ALA A 359 -2.46 -33.22 -2.11
CA ALA A 359 -1.92 -32.49 -3.27
C ALA A 359 -0.45 -32.02 -3.27
N GLU A 360 0.29 -32.51 -4.27
CA GLU A 360 1.53 -31.94 -4.79
C GLU A 360 1.36 -30.45 -5.12
N ASN A 361 1.73 -29.55 -4.20
CA ASN A 361 1.88 -28.13 -4.49
C ASN A 361 3.37 -27.80 -4.51
N THR A 362 3.94 -27.78 -5.71
CA THR A 362 5.11 -26.96 -6.04
C THR A 362 4.84 -25.55 -5.50
N GLY A 363 5.51 -25.18 -4.40
CA GLY A 363 5.23 -23.93 -3.69
C GLY A 363 5.50 -22.70 -4.56
N THR A 364 4.49 -22.20 -5.27
CA THR A 364 4.57 -20.95 -6.01
C THR A 364 4.65 -19.78 -5.02
N THR A 365 5.73 -19.00 -5.05
CA THR A 365 5.82 -17.77 -4.26
C THR A 365 5.04 -16.68 -4.96
N THR A 366 4.11 -16.04 -4.25
CA THR A 366 3.29 -14.94 -4.77
C THR A 366 3.67 -13.61 -4.11
N LEU A 367 3.50 -12.50 -4.83
CA LEU A 367 3.75 -11.16 -4.30
C LEU A 367 2.87 -10.86 -3.08
N ALA A 368 1.61 -11.28 -3.11
CA ALA A 368 0.70 -11.17 -1.97
C ALA A 368 1.25 -11.91 -0.74
N GLY A 369 1.81 -13.12 -0.93
CA GLY A 369 2.45 -13.87 0.14
C GLY A 369 3.71 -13.20 0.70
N CYS A 370 4.48 -12.50 -0.14
CA CYS A 370 5.61 -11.69 0.31
C CYS A 370 5.17 -10.45 1.11
N LEU A 371 4.10 -9.78 0.71
CA LEU A 371 3.52 -8.64 1.44
C LEU A 371 2.87 -9.10 2.76
N ASP A 372 2.22 -10.27 2.76
CA ASP A 372 1.73 -10.91 3.98
C ASP A 372 2.88 -11.22 4.94
N LEU A 373 4.00 -11.74 4.43
CA LEU A 373 5.21 -11.99 5.22
C LEU A 373 5.79 -10.69 5.80
N PHE A 374 5.90 -9.64 4.99
CA PHE A 374 6.40 -8.33 5.40
C PHE A 374 5.54 -7.71 6.52
N THR A 375 4.22 -7.85 6.43
CA THR A 375 3.28 -7.30 7.42
C THR A 375 2.94 -8.28 8.55
N ARG A 376 3.55 -9.47 8.57
CA ARG A 376 3.27 -10.49 9.59
C ARG A 376 3.88 -10.06 10.93
N PRO A 377 3.19 -10.23 12.06
CA PRO A 377 3.81 -10.06 13.37
C PRO A 377 4.89 -11.13 13.59
N GLU A 378 6.07 -10.71 14.01
CA GLU A 378 7.22 -11.54 14.32
C GLU A 378 7.60 -11.39 15.80
N LYS A 379 8.02 -12.48 16.45
CA LYS A 379 8.55 -12.42 17.82
C LYS A 379 10.01 -12.00 17.76
N LEU A 380 10.37 -10.96 18.51
CA LEU A 380 11.77 -10.57 18.64
C LEU A 380 12.56 -11.71 19.31
N GLY A 381 13.81 -11.91 18.87
CA GLY A 381 14.70 -12.95 19.39
C GLY A 381 14.88 -12.87 20.90
N SER A 382 15.23 -13.99 21.55
CA SER A 382 15.42 -14.05 23.01
C SER A 382 16.53 -13.12 23.53
N ASP A 383 17.46 -12.77 22.65
CA ASP A 383 18.56 -11.82 22.81
C ASP A 383 18.13 -10.35 22.57
N GLN A 384 17.02 -10.13 21.86
CA GLN A 384 16.50 -8.81 21.48
C GLN A 384 15.24 -8.40 22.26
N LYS A 385 15.18 -8.75 23.55
CA LYS A 385 14.05 -8.35 24.42
C LYS A 385 13.94 -6.84 24.52
N PHE A 386 12.76 -6.33 24.19
CA PHE A 386 12.47 -4.90 24.22
C PHE A 386 12.14 -4.43 25.64
N PHE A 387 12.63 -3.25 26.03
CA PHE A 387 12.31 -2.66 27.32
C PHE A 387 10.87 -2.13 27.33
N CYS A 388 10.01 -2.77 28.12
CA CYS A 388 8.62 -2.35 28.23
C CYS A 388 8.51 -1.23 29.27
N GLN A 389 8.16 -0.02 28.85
CA GLN A 389 7.97 1.13 29.75
C GLN A 389 6.89 0.89 30.81
N ASN A 390 5.89 0.05 30.53
CA ASN A 390 4.84 -0.25 31.49
C ASN A 390 5.22 -1.38 32.48
N CYS A 391 6.06 -2.33 32.07
CA CYS A 391 6.55 -3.38 32.99
C CYS A 391 7.85 -2.96 33.70
N GLN A 392 8.51 -1.90 33.21
CA GLN A 392 9.83 -1.45 33.65
C GLN A 392 10.91 -2.55 33.58
N GLU A 393 10.77 -3.47 32.62
CA GLU A 393 11.68 -4.60 32.43
C GLU A 393 11.74 -5.01 30.93
N ARG A 394 12.79 -5.73 30.54
CA ARG A 394 12.93 -6.33 29.21
C ARG A 394 12.02 -7.55 29.06
N GLN A 395 11.06 -7.45 28.16
CA GLN A 395 10.01 -8.44 27.98
C GLN A 395 10.01 -8.98 26.54
N ASP A 396 9.52 -10.21 26.40
CA ASP A 396 9.23 -10.78 25.08
C ASP A 396 8.20 -9.89 24.38
N SER A 397 8.52 -9.49 23.15
CA SER A 397 7.71 -8.53 22.39
C SER A 397 7.51 -9.02 20.95
N LEU A 398 6.35 -8.70 20.39
CA LEU A 398 6.05 -8.90 18.98
C LEU A 398 6.27 -7.60 18.23
N LYS A 399 6.99 -7.66 17.12
CA LYS A 399 7.16 -6.55 16.17
C LYS A 399 6.27 -6.80 14.96
N GLN A 400 5.59 -5.77 14.46
CA GLN A 400 4.79 -5.86 13.23
C GLN A 400 4.95 -4.59 12.42
N MET A 401 5.25 -4.74 11.13
CA MET A 401 5.27 -3.64 10.16
C MET A 401 3.91 -3.50 9.47
N SER A 402 3.51 -2.28 9.16
CA SER A 402 2.32 -1.96 8.37
C SER A 402 2.51 -0.67 7.58
N ILE A 403 1.68 -0.42 6.58
CA ILE A 403 1.78 0.77 5.73
C ILE A 403 0.80 1.83 6.24
N ARG A 404 1.33 2.97 6.70
CA ARG A 404 0.52 4.11 7.19
C ARG A 404 0.07 5.02 6.06
N ARG A 405 0.98 5.32 5.13
CA ARG A 405 0.76 6.18 3.95
C ARG A 405 1.32 5.50 2.72
N LEU A 406 0.50 5.36 1.67
CA LEU A 406 0.89 4.83 0.38
C LEU A 406 1.46 5.94 -0.52
N PRO A 407 2.50 5.66 -1.33
CA PRO A 407 3.01 6.60 -2.32
C PRO A 407 2.10 6.63 -3.58
N SER A 408 2.32 7.62 -4.45
CA SER A 408 1.66 7.69 -5.77
C SER A 408 2.20 6.61 -6.71
N VAL A 409 3.50 6.34 -6.61
CA VAL A 409 4.20 5.24 -7.29
C VAL A 409 4.87 4.38 -6.23
N LEU A 410 4.47 3.12 -6.15
CA LEU A 410 5.02 2.12 -5.25
C LEU A 410 6.14 1.35 -5.94
N CYS A 411 7.34 1.39 -5.36
CA CYS A 411 8.48 0.57 -5.75
C CYS A 411 8.58 -0.64 -4.80
N LEU A 412 8.47 -1.85 -5.34
CA LEU A 412 8.69 -3.10 -4.61
C LEU A 412 10.02 -3.72 -5.05
N HIS A 413 10.95 -3.85 -4.13
CA HIS A 413 12.24 -4.49 -4.34
C HIS A 413 12.16 -5.94 -3.85
N VAL A 414 12.48 -6.90 -4.70
CA VAL A 414 12.52 -8.32 -4.35
C VAL A 414 13.94 -8.69 -3.94
N LYS A 415 14.16 -8.98 -2.65
CA LYS A 415 15.47 -9.38 -2.12
C LYS A 415 15.83 -10.77 -2.64
N ARG A 416 16.60 -10.82 -3.72
CA ARG A 416 17.04 -12.07 -4.37
C ARG A 416 18.40 -12.55 -3.92
N PHE A 417 19.04 -11.90 -2.95
CA PHE A 417 20.40 -12.23 -2.54
C PHE A 417 20.41 -12.62 -1.06
N GLU A 418 20.84 -13.84 -0.78
CA GLU A 418 21.05 -14.34 0.58
C GLU A 418 22.54 -14.48 0.84
N HIS A 419 23.02 -13.90 1.93
CA HIS A 419 24.37 -14.14 2.42
C HIS A 419 24.34 -15.23 3.50
N SER A 420 25.04 -16.34 3.28
CA SER A 420 25.19 -17.37 4.31
C SER A 420 26.45 -17.10 5.13
N PRO A 421 26.35 -16.63 6.38
CA PRO A 421 27.53 -16.36 7.21
C PRO A 421 28.32 -17.65 7.51
N ILE A 422 27.63 -18.80 7.50
CA ILE A 422 28.23 -20.12 7.77
C ILE A 422 29.07 -20.59 6.58
N LYS A 423 28.60 -20.38 5.35
CA LYS A 423 29.31 -20.80 4.14
C LYS A 423 30.23 -19.72 3.55
N LYS A 424 30.18 -18.49 4.06
CA LYS A 424 30.82 -17.28 3.46
C LYS A 424 30.54 -17.16 1.95
N MET A 425 29.35 -17.60 1.54
CA MET A 425 28.92 -17.57 0.15
C MET A 425 27.61 -16.81 0.05
N SER A 426 27.54 -15.90 -0.90
CA SER A 426 26.32 -15.23 -1.33
C SER A 426 25.68 -16.05 -2.46
N ARG A 427 24.36 -16.21 -2.44
CA ARG A 427 23.64 -16.98 -3.45
C ARG A 427 22.42 -16.19 -3.95
N LYS A 428 22.21 -16.22 -5.27
CA LYS A 428 21.01 -15.68 -5.90
C LYS A 428 19.83 -16.63 -5.72
N ILE A 429 18.67 -16.09 -5.40
CA ILE A 429 17.39 -16.77 -5.34
C ILE A 429 16.70 -16.60 -6.70
N ASP A 430 16.89 -17.59 -7.57
CA ASP A 430 16.28 -17.66 -8.90
C ASP A 430 14.82 -18.17 -8.87
N ARG A 431 14.22 -18.29 -7.68
CA ARG A 431 12.83 -18.74 -7.52
C ARG A 431 11.89 -17.75 -8.21
N HIS A 432 10.96 -18.30 -8.98
CA HIS A 432 9.93 -17.54 -9.66
C HIS A 432 8.98 -16.87 -8.64
N LEU A 433 8.69 -15.58 -8.86
CA LEU A 433 7.75 -14.81 -8.06
C LEU A 433 6.56 -14.43 -8.96
N GLN A 434 5.38 -14.92 -8.62
CA GLN A 434 4.16 -14.53 -9.31
C GLN A 434 3.68 -13.18 -8.77
N PHE A 435 3.53 -12.18 -9.63
CA PHE A 435 2.99 -10.86 -9.29
C PHE A 435 1.72 -10.56 -10.11
N PRO A 436 0.71 -9.90 -9.50
CA PRO A 436 -0.50 -9.51 -10.20
C PRO A 436 -0.29 -8.21 -10.97
N PHE A 437 -1.06 -7.97 -12.03
CA PHE A 437 -0.99 -6.68 -12.75
C PHE A 437 -1.80 -5.56 -12.10
N SER A 438 -2.76 -5.92 -11.25
CA SER A 438 -3.51 -5.02 -10.38
C SER A 438 -3.27 -5.48 -8.95
N LEU A 439 -2.84 -4.57 -8.09
CA LEU A 439 -2.48 -4.84 -6.70
C LEU A 439 -3.37 -4.02 -5.77
N ASP A 440 -4.07 -4.68 -4.86
CA ASP A 440 -4.81 -4.03 -3.78
C ASP A 440 -3.93 -3.99 -2.53
N MET A 441 -3.59 -2.79 -2.08
CA MET A 441 -2.77 -2.57 -0.89
C MET A 441 -3.59 -2.42 0.40
N SER A 442 -4.92 -2.38 0.32
CA SER A 442 -5.82 -2.24 1.47
C SER A 442 -5.52 -3.20 2.62
N PRO A 443 -5.22 -4.51 2.38
CA PRO A 443 -4.98 -5.46 3.47
C PRO A 443 -3.75 -5.15 4.32
N TYR A 444 -2.78 -4.42 3.74
CA TYR A 444 -1.46 -4.14 4.32
C TYR A 444 -1.40 -2.77 5.02
N LEU A 445 -2.48 -1.99 4.93
CA LEU A 445 -2.59 -0.71 5.62
C LEU A 445 -2.66 -0.88 7.14
N SER A 446 -2.07 0.06 7.86
CA SER A 446 -2.13 0.13 9.32
C SER A 446 -3.58 0.15 9.82
N SER A 447 -4.46 0.91 9.16
CA SER A 447 -5.89 0.98 9.53
C SER A 447 -6.58 -0.39 9.41
N SER A 448 -6.32 -1.13 8.33
CA SER A 448 -6.83 -2.49 8.13
C SER A 448 -6.26 -3.50 9.12
N ILE A 449 -4.95 -3.48 9.37
CA ILE A 449 -4.28 -4.41 10.29
C ILE A 449 -4.74 -4.17 11.74
N VAL A 450 -4.79 -2.91 12.16
CA VAL A 450 -5.26 -2.52 13.51
C VAL A 450 -6.74 -2.85 13.66
N ARG A 451 -7.59 -2.59 12.65
CA ARG A 451 -9.01 -2.98 12.68
C ARG A 451 -9.20 -4.49 12.78
N LYS A 452 -8.39 -5.29 12.06
CA LYS A 452 -8.38 -6.76 12.22
C LYS A 452 -7.96 -7.19 13.62
N ARG A 453 -7.08 -6.43 14.29
CA ARG A 453 -6.55 -6.74 15.62
C ARG A 453 -7.50 -6.35 16.75
N PHE A 454 -8.06 -5.14 16.69
CA PHE A 454 -8.80 -4.51 17.79
C PHE A 454 -10.28 -4.29 17.51
N GLY A 455 -10.78 -4.67 16.34
CA GLY A 455 -12.17 -4.43 15.94
C GLY A 455 -12.42 -3.01 15.43
N ASN A 456 -13.69 -2.60 15.39
CA ASN A 456 -14.15 -1.28 14.98
C ASN A 456 -13.88 -0.16 16.00
N ARG A 457 -13.04 -0.40 17.01
CA ARG A 457 -12.72 0.59 18.03
C ARG A 457 -11.98 1.76 17.40
N ILE A 458 -12.47 2.96 17.64
CA ILE A 458 -11.96 4.17 17.01
C ILE A 458 -10.59 4.49 17.64
N PHE A 459 -9.53 4.03 17.00
CA PHE A 459 -8.25 4.73 17.11
C PHE A 459 -8.40 6.01 16.29
N ALA A 460 -8.09 7.16 16.89
CA ALA A 460 -7.87 8.38 16.14
C ALA A 460 -6.64 8.14 15.24
N PHE A 461 -6.86 7.58 14.06
CA PHE A 461 -5.89 7.66 12.99
C PHE A 461 -5.92 9.12 12.55
N GLU A 462 -4.97 9.91 13.03
CA GLU A 462 -4.72 11.26 12.52
C GLU A 462 -4.40 11.14 11.04
N GLY A 463 -5.38 11.41 10.17
CA GLY A 463 -5.24 11.33 8.72
C GLY A 463 -6.53 10.91 8.05
N ASP A 464 -7.05 11.81 7.24
CA ASP A 464 -8.25 11.69 6.42
C ASP A 464 -8.13 10.52 5.41
N GLU A 465 -8.43 9.30 5.84
CA GLU A 465 -8.33 8.09 5.00
C GLU A 465 -9.52 7.92 4.04
N SER A 466 -10.14 9.00 3.57
CA SER A 466 -11.30 8.94 2.67
C SER A 466 -10.95 9.01 1.19
N ASP A 467 -9.76 9.49 0.80
CA ASP A 467 -9.50 9.86 -0.60
C ASP A 467 -8.29 9.19 -1.27
N ILE A 468 -7.56 8.28 -0.60
CA ILE A 468 -6.37 7.64 -1.18
C ILE A 468 -6.77 6.30 -1.80
N SER A 469 -6.58 6.18 -3.12
CA SER A 469 -6.74 4.92 -3.86
C SER A 469 -5.75 3.88 -3.35
N THR A 470 -6.26 2.76 -2.85
CA THR A 470 -5.46 1.60 -2.42
C THR A 470 -5.16 0.63 -3.56
N ASP A 471 -5.79 0.85 -4.70
CA ASP A 471 -5.62 0.08 -5.93
C ASP A 471 -4.47 0.64 -6.77
N PHE A 472 -3.58 -0.27 -7.16
CA PHE A 472 -2.43 0.02 -8.01
C PHE A 472 -2.42 -0.84 -9.27
N GLU A 473 -1.79 -0.32 -10.32
CA GLU A 473 -1.51 -1.04 -11.56
C GLU A 473 0.00 -1.08 -11.83
N VAL A 474 0.49 -2.26 -12.22
CA VAL A 474 1.88 -2.40 -12.66
C VAL A 474 2.07 -1.66 -13.98
N PHE A 475 3.14 -0.89 -14.07
CA PHE A 475 3.53 -0.22 -15.31
C PHE A 475 4.98 -0.50 -15.73
N ALA A 476 5.85 -0.89 -14.79
CA ALA A 476 7.21 -1.29 -15.10
C ALA A 476 7.69 -2.46 -14.23
N VAL A 477 8.44 -3.40 -14.82
CA VAL A 477 9.07 -4.53 -14.13
C VAL A 477 10.52 -4.61 -14.58
N VAL A 478 11.46 -4.42 -13.67
CA VAL A 478 12.89 -4.61 -13.92
C VAL A 478 13.26 -6.05 -13.55
N THR A 479 14.00 -6.71 -14.41
CA THR A 479 14.42 -8.11 -14.26
C THR A 479 15.92 -8.22 -14.34
N HIS A 480 16.47 -9.21 -13.66
CA HIS A 480 17.91 -9.46 -13.62
C HIS A 480 18.24 -10.90 -14.02
N SER A 481 18.91 -11.07 -15.15
CA SER A 481 19.46 -12.34 -15.61
C SER A 481 20.95 -12.42 -15.31
N GLY A 482 21.44 -13.54 -14.77
CA GLY A 482 22.86 -13.71 -14.42
C GLY A 482 23.09 -14.07 -12.95
N MET A 483 24.36 -14.07 -12.56
CA MET A 483 24.89 -14.34 -11.22
C MET A 483 24.91 -13.05 -10.36
N LEU A 484 25.40 -13.12 -9.11
CA LEU A 484 25.51 -11.94 -8.23
C LEU A 484 26.46 -10.87 -8.77
N GLU A 485 27.65 -11.29 -9.23
CA GLU A 485 28.73 -10.39 -9.65
C GLU A 485 28.70 -10.08 -11.15
N SER A 486 27.86 -10.81 -11.91
CA SER A 486 27.72 -10.61 -13.35
C SER A 486 26.30 -10.87 -13.81
N GLY A 487 25.70 -9.91 -14.50
CA GLY A 487 24.38 -10.09 -15.06
C GLY A 487 23.96 -8.97 -16.00
N HIS A 488 22.67 -8.97 -16.32
CA HIS A 488 22.05 -8.04 -17.25
C HIS A 488 20.66 -7.66 -16.78
N TYR A 489 20.37 -6.36 -16.81
CA TYR A 489 19.11 -5.79 -16.42
C TYR A 489 18.26 -5.43 -17.64
N VAL A 490 16.99 -5.81 -17.60
CA VAL A 490 16.01 -5.53 -18.65
C VAL A 490 14.72 -5.03 -18.01
N THR A 491 14.05 -4.08 -18.67
CA THR A 491 12.78 -3.52 -18.19
C THR A 491 11.62 -3.92 -19.09
N TYR A 492 10.54 -4.40 -18.49
CA TYR A 492 9.25 -4.57 -19.16
C TYR A 492 8.35 -3.40 -18.80
N LEU A 493 7.88 -2.67 -19.81
CA LEU A 493 6.99 -1.53 -19.67
C LEU A 493 5.60 -1.86 -20.18
N ARG A 494 4.57 -1.40 -19.47
CA ARG A 494 3.17 -1.51 -19.89
C ARG A 494 2.65 -0.16 -20.35
N LEU A 495 2.32 -0.03 -21.63
CA LEU A 495 1.75 1.19 -22.21
C LEU A 495 0.50 0.81 -23.02
N LYS A 496 -0.63 1.50 -22.81
CA LYS A 496 -1.90 1.25 -23.51
C LYS A 496 -2.32 -0.23 -23.53
N ASN A 497 -2.14 -0.94 -22.40
CA ASN A 497 -2.36 -2.38 -22.24
C ASN A 497 -1.45 -3.32 -23.05
N GLN A 498 -0.47 -2.80 -23.79
CA GLN A 498 0.56 -3.59 -24.45
C GLN A 498 1.85 -3.60 -23.61
N TRP A 499 2.61 -4.68 -23.71
CA TRP A 499 3.90 -4.81 -23.03
C TRP A 499 5.07 -4.68 -24.00
N TYR A 500 6.10 -3.99 -23.55
CA TYR A 500 7.33 -3.76 -24.29
C TYR A 500 8.53 -4.15 -23.43
N LYS A 501 9.44 -4.96 -23.99
CA LYS A 501 10.74 -5.28 -23.40
C LYS A 501 11.76 -4.26 -23.90
N CYS A 502 12.28 -3.46 -22.98
CA CYS A 502 13.37 -2.51 -23.17
C CYS A 502 14.68 -3.16 -22.72
N ASP A 503 15.49 -3.52 -23.70
CA ASP A 503 16.79 -4.18 -23.57
C ASP A 503 17.85 -3.23 -24.14
N ASP A 504 18.28 -2.29 -23.31
CA ASP A 504 19.11 -1.15 -23.70
C ASP A 504 18.55 -0.42 -24.95
N ALA A 505 19.26 -0.48 -26.06
CA ALA A 505 18.91 0.18 -27.31
C ALA A 505 17.70 -0.46 -28.01
N TRP A 506 17.39 -1.71 -27.65
CA TRP A 506 16.40 -2.53 -28.35
C TRP A 506 15.07 -2.52 -27.60
N ILE A 507 14.01 -2.16 -28.31
CA ILE A 507 12.64 -2.23 -27.82
C ILE A 507 11.89 -3.27 -28.65
N THR A 508 11.24 -4.20 -27.96
CA THR A 508 10.44 -5.25 -28.59
C THR A 508 9.08 -5.35 -27.91
N GLU A 509 8.03 -5.56 -28.68
CA GLU A 509 6.71 -5.86 -28.13
C GLU A 509 6.67 -7.32 -27.65
N VAL A 510 6.08 -7.56 -26.48
CA VAL A 510 6.03 -8.89 -25.86
C VAL A 510 4.66 -9.18 -25.29
N ASP A 511 4.33 -10.47 -25.21
CA ASP A 511 3.10 -10.93 -24.58
C ASP A 511 3.17 -10.84 -23.05
N LYS A 512 1.99 -10.64 -22.44
CA LYS A 512 1.85 -10.57 -20.98
C LYS A 512 2.33 -11.83 -20.26
N GLU A 513 2.29 -12.98 -20.92
CA GLU A 513 2.76 -14.28 -20.42
C GLU A 513 4.28 -14.28 -20.20
N VAL A 514 5.03 -13.65 -21.11
CA VAL A 514 6.49 -13.50 -20.99
C VAL A 514 6.83 -12.67 -19.76
N VAL A 515 6.12 -11.55 -19.58
CA VAL A 515 6.31 -10.66 -18.42
C VAL A 515 5.98 -11.39 -17.12
N ARG A 516 4.90 -12.18 -17.09
CA ARG A 516 4.53 -12.97 -15.91
C ARG A 516 5.53 -14.07 -15.57
N ALA A 517 6.19 -14.67 -16.56
CA ALA A 517 7.20 -15.69 -16.34
C ALA A 517 8.57 -15.12 -15.92
N SER A 518 8.76 -13.80 -16.08
CA SER A 518 10.04 -13.15 -15.85
C SER A 518 10.49 -13.15 -14.37
N GLN A 519 11.80 -13.10 -14.15
CA GLN A 519 12.38 -13.00 -12.81
C GLN A 519 12.45 -11.53 -12.37
N SER A 520 11.35 -11.05 -11.80
CA SER A 520 11.22 -9.67 -11.33
C SER A 520 12.20 -9.35 -10.20
N TYR A 521 12.97 -8.28 -10.34
CA TYR A 521 13.86 -7.72 -9.33
C TYR A 521 13.25 -6.46 -8.68
N LEU A 522 12.85 -5.48 -9.50
CA LEU A 522 12.07 -4.32 -9.07
C LEU A 522 10.71 -4.32 -9.78
N ILE A 523 9.66 -3.98 -9.06
CA ILE A 523 8.30 -3.89 -9.60
C ILE A 523 7.72 -2.52 -9.26
N TYR A 524 7.33 -1.77 -10.28
CA TYR A 524 6.76 -0.44 -10.14
C TYR A 524 5.26 -0.45 -10.41
N TYR A 525 4.53 0.03 -9.42
CA TYR A 525 3.08 0.13 -9.39
C TYR A 525 2.68 1.60 -9.30
N VAL A 526 1.68 2.03 -10.06
CA VAL A 526 1.11 3.38 -9.98
C VAL A 526 -0.33 3.30 -9.48
N GLN A 527 -0.78 4.27 -8.67
CA GLN A 527 -2.18 4.32 -8.24
C GLN A 527 -3.11 4.37 -9.46
N LYS A 528 -4.18 3.55 -9.47
CA LYS A 528 -5.11 3.45 -10.62
C LYS A 528 -5.71 4.79 -11.05
N VAL A 529 -5.99 5.67 -10.09
CA VAL A 529 -6.53 7.02 -10.38
C VAL A 529 -5.60 7.79 -11.33
N LEU A 530 -4.29 7.57 -11.24
CA LEU A 530 -3.28 8.21 -12.09
C LEU A 530 -3.04 7.44 -13.41
N SER A 531 -3.35 6.14 -13.49
CA SER A 531 -3.21 5.37 -14.74
C SER A 531 -4.34 5.65 -15.74
N HIS A 532 -5.55 5.90 -15.26
CA HIS A 532 -6.69 6.26 -16.09
C HIS A 532 -6.52 7.62 -16.77
N GLN A 533 -5.98 8.61 -16.08
CA GLN A 533 -5.69 9.94 -16.66
C GLN A 533 -4.73 9.85 -17.87
N VAL A 534 -3.72 8.98 -17.81
CA VAL A 534 -2.76 8.78 -18.91
C VAL A 534 -3.38 8.07 -20.11
N SER A 535 -4.37 7.20 -19.87
CA SER A 535 -5.04 6.46 -20.94
C SER A 535 -6.01 7.36 -21.72
N GLU A 536 -6.64 8.32 -21.05
CA GLU A 536 -7.53 9.31 -21.66
C GLU A 536 -6.76 10.38 -22.45
N ASP A 537 -5.65 10.91 -21.91
CA ASP A 537 -4.83 11.94 -22.58
C ASP A 537 -4.16 11.47 -23.89
N LEU A 538 -4.04 10.16 -24.10
CA LEU A 538 -3.44 9.56 -25.30
C LEU A 538 -4.45 9.01 -26.32
N SER A 539 -5.74 9.27 -26.11
CA SER A 539 -6.84 8.88 -27.00
C SER A 539 -7.10 9.90 -28.11
N CYS A 540 -6.08 10.22 -28.92
CA CYS A 540 -6.36 10.78 -30.24
C CYS A 540 -6.95 9.67 -31.13
N VAL A 541 -8.28 9.67 -31.22
CA VAL A 541 -9.08 8.77 -32.08
C VAL A 541 -8.62 8.91 -33.54
N PRO A 542 -8.35 7.81 -34.28
CA PRO A 542 -8.18 7.90 -35.71
C PRO A 542 -9.54 8.24 -36.33
N VAL A 543 -9.67 9.46 -36.88
CA VAL A 543 -10.79 9.80 -37.74
C VAL A 543 -10.73 8.89 -38.96
N SER A 544 -11.71 7.99 -39.07
CA SER A 544 -11.92 7.13 -40.24
C SER A 544 -12.14 8.01 -41.49
N PRO A 545 -11.63 7.63 -42.68
CA PRO A 545 -11.85 8.43 -43.89
C PRO A 545 -13.34 8.37 -44.24
N ARG A 546 -14.01 9.52 -44.19
CA ARG A 546 -15.36 9.65 -44.75
C ARG A 546 -15.25 9.35 -46.24
N GLY A 547 -15.89 8.28 -46.69
CA GLY A 547 -16.15 8.03 -48.10
C GLY A 547 -17.02 9.16 -48.64
N ASP A 548 -16.53 9.84 -49.68
CA ASP A 548 -17.30 10.78 -50.45
C ASP A 548 -18.44 10.03 -51.15
N ALA A 549 -19.68 10.33 -50.74
CA ALA A 549 -20.87 9.93 -51.48
C ALA A 549 -21.01 10.87 -52.69
N PHE A 550 -20.70 10.35 -53.88
CA PHE A 550 -21.09 10.95 -55.15
C PHE A 550 -22.61 11.09 -55.21
N VAL A 551 -23.10 12.31 -55.39
CA VAL A 551 -24.50 12.61 -55.76
C VAL A 551 -24.47 13.14 -57.19
N PRO A 552 -25.11 12.47 -58.17
CA PRO A 552 -25.23 12.99 -59.53
C PRO A 552 -26.29 14.09 -59.57
N ILE A 553 -25.92 15.27 -60.06
CA ILE A 553 -26.86 16.34 -60.39
C ILE A 553 -27.36 16.07 -61.81
N ALA A 554 -28.67 15.83 -61.94
CA ALA A 554 -29.37 15.78 -63.21
C ALA A 554 -30.13 17.08 -63.46
N GLY A 555 -29.90 17.68 -64.63
CA GLY A 555 -30.86 18.51 -65.35
C GLY A 555 -30.63 20.03 -65.32
N CYS A 556 -30.09 20.60 -66.40
CA CYS A 556 -30.91 21.27 -67.44
C CYS A 556 -30.03 21.93 -68.52
N CYS A 557 -30.34 21.55 -69.77
CA CYS A 557 -30.02 22.16 -71.08
C CYS A 557 -28.55 22.17 -71.54
#